data_AF-A0A521BMA2-F1
#
_entry.id   AF-A0A521BMA2-F1
#
_cell.length_a   1.000
_cell.length_b   1.000
_cell.length_c   1.000
_cell.angle_alpha   90.00
_cell.angle_beta   90.00
_cell.angle_gamma   90.00
#
_symmetry.space_group_name_H-M   'P 1'
#
loop_
_entity.id
_entity.type
_entity.pdbx_description
1 polymer ?
#
loop_
_entity_poly.entity_id
_entity_poly.type
_entity_poly.pdbx_seq_one_letter_code
_entity_poly.pdbx_strand_id
1 'polypeptide(L)'
;MTGKLLAILLLGSAVLAGGAMYYLQVYGFYYGVVSKPGQDVRLLAIGADEPETIAYTDFQAIDADSSPIRYRACFETDLTPADLAGYQTANDPEPLTAPGWFECYDAIEIANALQTGQAQAFIGAKNIHFGVDRIVAVTQDGKGYVWHALNNCGEKAYDGTVVGEECPQQPETGQ
;
A
#
# COMPACT_ATOMS: atom_id res chain seq x y z
N MET A 1 -1.73 -46.75 -23.97
CA MET A 1 -2.28 -45.42 -24.37
C MET A 1 -2.77 -44.61 -23.17
N THR A 2 -3.33 -45.25 -22.13
CA THR A 2 -3.82 -44.60 -20.89
C THR A 2 -2.80 -43.69 -20.18
N GLY A 3 -1.54 -44.13 -20.04
CA GLY A 3 -0.51 -43.31 -19.36
C GLY A 3 -0.21 -41.96 -20.04
N LYS A 4 -0.23 -41.91 -21.38
CA LYS A 4 -0.03 -40.66 -22.13
C LYS A 4 -1.21 -39.71 -21.94
N LEU A 5 -2.44 -40.23 -21.92
CA LEU A 5 -3.64 -39.44 -21.69
C LEU A 5 -3.63 -38.83 -20.28
N LEU A 6 -3.28 -39.62 -19.26
CA LEU A 6 -3.17 -39.13 -17.88
C LEU A 6 -2.07 -38.07 -17.74
N ALA A 7 -0.91 -38.26 -18.38
CA ALA A 7 0.16 -37.26 -18.38
C ALA A 7 -0.28 -35.94 -19.04
N ILE A 8 -0.98 -36.00 -20.17
CA ILE A 8 -1.52 -34.81 -20.85
C ILE A 8 -2.55 -34.10 -19.96
N LEU A 9 -3.44 -34.85 -19.32
CA LEU A 9 -4.45 -34.28 -18.42
C LEU A 9 -3.81 -33.58 -17.21
N LEU A 10 -2.80 -34.20 -16.61
CA LEU A 10 -2.06 -33.58 -15.49
C LEU A 10 -1.34 -32.30 -15.90
N LEU A 11 -0.64 -32.31 -17.04
CA LEU A 11 0.03 -31.12 -17.56
C LEU A 11 -0.96 -30.02 -17.92
N GLY A 12 -2.08 -30.37 -18.56
CA GLY A 12 -3.16 -29.43 -18.89
C GLY A 12 -3.74 -28.77 -17.65
N SER A 13 -4.07 -29.55 -16.62
CA SER A 13 -4.58 -29.04 -15.36
C SER A 13 -3.58 -28.12 -14.65
N ALA A 14 -2.29 -28.47 -14.66
CA ALA A 14 -1.24 -27.63 -14.06
C ALA A 14 -1.11 -26.28 -14.77
N VAL A 15 -1.13 -26.26 -16.11
CA VAL A 15 -1.08 -25.03 -16.90
C VAL A 15 -2.32 -24.17 -16.66
N LEU A 16 -3.50 -24.78 -16.65
CA LEU A 16 -4.75 -24.05 -16.39
C LEU A 16 -4.79 -23.46 -14.98
N ALA A 17 -4.41 -24.24 -13.97
CA ALA A 17 -4.38 -23.77 -12.58
C ALA A 17 -3.34 -22.66 -12.38
N GLY A 18 -2.13 -22.82 -12.95
CA GLY A 18 -1.08 -21.80 -12.90
C GLY A 18 -1.49 -20.50 -13.62
N GLY A 19 -2.07 -20.63 -14.81
CA GLY A 19 -2.58 -19.48 -15.57
C GLY A 19 -3.71 -18.75 -14.84
N ALA A 20 -4.66 -19.50 -14.26
CA ALA A 20 -5.73 -18.93 -13.45
C ALA A 20 -5.18 -18.22 -12.21
N MET A 21 -4.21 -18.83 -11.51
CA MET A 21 -3.57 -18.22 -10.33
C MET A 21 -2.86 -16.92 -10.70
N TYR A 22 -2.07 -16.90 -11.78
CA TYR A 22 -1.41 -15.69 -12.26
C TYR A 22 -2.42 -14.60 -12.60
N TYR A 23 -3.46 -14.94 -13.38
CA TYR A 23 -4.49 -13.99 -13.77
C TYR A 23 -5.19 -13.39 -12.55
N LEU A 24 -5.63 -14.22 -11.59
CA LEU A 24 -6.32 -13.75 -10.40
C LEU A 24 -5.44 -12.85 -9.53
N GLN A 25 -4.17 -13.21 -9.34
CA GLN A 25 -3.25 -12.45 -8.50
C GLN A 25 -2.84 -11.10 -9.11
N VAL A 26 -2.68 -11.03 -10.44
CA VAL A 26 -2.15 -9.85 -11.13
C VAL A 26 -3.25 -8.97 -11.70
N TYR A 27 -4.38 -9.54 -12.13
CA TYR A 27 -5.46 -8.81 -12.83
C TYR A 27 -6.81 -8.97 -12.14
N GLY A 28 -7.25 -10.21 -11.91
CA GLY A 28 -8.66 -10.52 -11.60
C GLY A 28 -9.20 -9.88 -10.32
N PHE A 29 -8.35 -9.65 -9.31
CA PHE A 29 -8.77 -9.01 -8.06
C PHE A 29 -8.47 -7.51 -7.99
N TYR A 30 -7.70 -6.96 -8.92
CA TYR A 30 -7.38 -5.54 -8.92
C TYR A 30 -8.45 -4.74 -9.63
N TYR A 31 -8.78 -3.58 -9.07
CA TYR A 31 -9.67 -2.60 -9.67
C TYR A 31 -9.07 -1.19 -9.54
N GLY A 32 -9.46 -0.31 -10.46
CA GLY A 32 -9.14 1.11 -10.35
C GLY A 32 -9.98 1.76 -9.26
N VAL A 33 -9.35 2.60 -8.44
CA VAL A 33 -10.04 3.39 -7.41
C VAL A 33 -10.59 4.66 -8.05
N VAL A 34 -11.86 4.94 -7.81
CA VAL A 34 -12.49 6.19 -8.26
C VAL A 34 -11.99 7.35 -7.40
N SER A 35 -11.30 8.30 -8.02
CA SER A 35 -10.80 9.51 -7.34
C SER A 35 -11.95 10.31 -6.72
N LYS A 36 -11.70 10.84 -5.52
CA LYS A 36 -12.52 11.81 -4.80
C LYS A 36 -11.70 13.07 -4.60
N PRO A 37 -11.73 14.01 -5.57
CA PRO A 37 -10.93 15.23 -5.53
C PRO A 37 -11.03 15.96 -4.18
N GLY A 38 -9.88 16.25 -3.57
CA GLY A 38 -9.79 16.87 -2.25
C GLY A 38 -9.86 15.91 -1.06
N GLN A 39 -9.80 14.58 -1.29
CA GLN A 39 -9.83 13.58 -0.22
C GLN A 39 -8.88 12.39 -0.42
N ASP A 40 -8.30 12.22 -1.61
CA ASP A 40 -7.54 11.02 -1.95
C ASP A 40 -6.16 10.97 -1.26
N VAL A 41 -5.49 12.12 -1.15
CA VAL A 41 -4.16 12.24 -0.54
C VAL A 41 -4.27 13.03 0.76
N ARG A 42 -4.07 12.32 1.87
CA ARG A 42 -4.12 12.86 3.23
C ARG A 42 -2.86 12.49 3.99
N LEU A 43 -2.45 13.36 4.90
CA LEU A 43 -1.29 13.21 5.77
C LEU A 43 -1.68 13.46 7.23
N LEU A 44 -1.02 12.76 8.15
CA LEU A 44 -1.24 12.90 9.58
C LEU A 44 -0.26 13.91 10.17
N ALA A 45 -0.76 15.05 10.62
CA ALA A 45 0.05 16.08 11.26
C ALA A 45 0.65 15.58 12.60
N ILE A 46 1.79 16.14 13.01
CA ILE A 46 2.41 15.79 14.28
C ILE A 46 1.48 16.18 15.44
N GLY A 47 1.09 15.19 16.25
CA GLY A 47 0.18 15.38 17.39
C GLY A 47 -1.31 15.45 17.04
N ALA A 48 -1.69 15.24 15.77
CA ALA A 48 -3.07 15.12 15.35
C ALA A 48 -3.53 13.65 15.34
N ASP A 49 -4.83 13.45 15.59
CA ASP A 49 -5.48 12.13 15.49
C ASP A 49 -6.11 11.91 14.10
N GLU A 50 -6.52 12.98 13.43
CA GLU A 50 -7.18 12.94 12.12
C GLU A 50 -6.26 13.45 11.01
N PRO A 51 -6.17 12.73 9.87
CA PRO A 51 -5.41 13.20 8.72
C PRO A 51 -6.01 14.43 8.03
N GLU A 52 -5.19 15.30 7.49
CA GLU A 52 -5.60 16.44 6.67
C GLU A 52 -5.22 16.23 5.20
N THR A 53 -6.05 16.76 4.29
CA THR A 53 -5.81 16.67 2.85
C THR A 53 -4.70 17.65 2.43
N ILE A 54 -3.79 17.19 1.57
CA ILE A 54 -2.83 18.05 0.88
C ILE A 54 -3.27 18.35 -0.56
N ALA A 55 -2.73 19.39 -1.19
CA ALA A 55 -2.99 19.67 -2.59
C ALA A 55 -2.32 18.62 -3.49
N TYR A 56 -3.06 18.11 -4.48
CA TYR A 56 -2.56 17.12 -5.45
C TYR A 56 -3.27 17.21 -6.81
N THR A 57 -2.63 16.67 -7.84
CA THR A 57 -3.17 16.47 -9.20
C THR A 57 -2.82 15.08 -9.71
N ASP A 58 -3.37 14.72 -10.88
CA ASP A 58 -3.05 13.49 -11.63
C ASP A 58 -3.11 12.19 -10.82
N PHE A 59 -4.05 12.13 -9.87
CA PHE A 59 -4.22 11.00 -8.98
C PHE A 59 -4.72 9.76 -9.73
N GLN A 60 -3.99 8.66 -9.59
CA GLN A 60 -4.39 7.35 -10.06
C GLN A 60 -4.15 6.33 -8.95
N ALA A 61 -5.08 5.40 -8.79
CA ALA A 61 -4.97 4.39 -7.75
C ALA A 61 -5.61 3.07 -8.17
N ILE A 62 -5.08 2.00 -7.59
CA ILE A 62 -5.60 0.64 -7.71
C ILE A 62 -5.72 0.03 -6.31
N ASP A 63 -6.68 -0.87 -6.15
CA ASP A 63 -6.85 -1.63 -4.92
C ASP A 63 -7.36 -3.05 -5.22
N ALA A 64 -7.40 -3.90 -4.21
CA ALA A 64 -7.91 -5.26 -4.29
C ALA A 64 -8.36 -5.77 -2.91
N ASP A 65 -9.61 -6.20 -2.81
CA ASP A 65 -10.23 -6.66 -1.55
C ASP A 65 -9.59 -7.95 -0.98
N SER A 66 -8.76 -8.62 -1.78
CA SER A 66 -8.05 -9.84 -1.37
C SER A 66 -6.98 -9.60 -0.28
N SER A 67 -6.56 -8.34 -0.05
CA SER A 67 -5.66 -7.97 1.04
C SER A 67 -5.59 -6.45 1.24
N PRO A 68 -5.60 -5.95 2.49
CA PRO A 68 -5.57 -4.51 2.77
C PRO A 68 -4.28 -3.80 2.36
N ILE A 69 -3.20 -4.54 2.08
CA ILE A 69 -1.91 -3.99 1.65
C ILE A 69 -1.73 -3.96 0.11
N ARG A 70 -2.79 -4.18 -0.66
CA ARG A 70 -2.72 -4.15 -2.14
C ARG A 70 -2.95 -2.78 -2.76
N TYR A 71 -3.40 -1.81 -1.98
CA TYR A 71 -3.61 -0.43 -2.45
C TYR A 71 -2.31 0.22 -2.92
N ARG A 72 -2.33 0.80 -4.12
CA ARG A 72 -1.25 1.62 -4.68
C ARG A 72 -1.84 2.86 -5.30
N ALA A 73 -1.18 4.00 -5.12
CA ALA A 73 -1.52 5.22 -5.84
C ALA A 73 -0.28 6.01 -6.23
N CYS A 74 -0.45 6.86 -7.23
CA CYS A 74 0.50 7.88 -7.64
C CYS A 74 -0.26 9.21 -7.80
N PHE A 75 0.43 10.32 -7.63
CA PHE A 75 -0.10 11.68 -7.81
C PHE A 75 1.03 12.67 -8.06
N GLU A 76 0.67 13.91 -8.37
CA GLU A 76 1.60 15.03 -8.44
C GLU A 76 1.20 16.11 -7.42
N THR A 77 2.18 16.86 -6.93
CA THR A 77 1.96 17.97 -5.99
C THR A 77 3.06 19.03 -6.15
N ASP A 78 2.71 20.29 -5.88
CA ASP A 78 3.68 21.40 -5.82
C ASP A 78 4.43 21.44 -4.47
N LEU A 79 4.07 20.56 -3.53
CA LEU A 79 4.67 20.49 -2.18
C LEU A 79 5.96 19.69 -2.21
N THR A 80 6.97 20.18 -1.49
CA THR A 80 8.23 19.47 -1.25
C THR A 80 8.21 18.74 0.09
N PRO A 81 9.11 17.77 0.33
CA PRO A 81 9.31 17.19 1.66
C PRO A 81 9.55 18.23 2.77
N ALA A 82 10.15 19.38 2.44
CA ALA A 82 10.38 20.46 3.40
C ALA A 82 9.09 21.18 3.79
N ASP A 83 8.17 21.39 2.84
CA ASP A 83 6.84 21.97 3.09
C ASP A 83 5.99 21.05 3.99
N LEU A 84 6.29 19.75 3.95
CA LEU A 84 5.61 18.70 4.71
C LEU A 84 6.29 18.38 6.06
N ALA A 85 7.21 19.22 6.55
CA ALA A 85 7.93 18.98 7.81
C ALA A 85 7.02 18.94 9.06
N GLY A 86 5.78 19.44 8.97
CA GLY A 86 4.78 19.41 10.05
C GLY A 86 4.05 18.06 10.20
N TYR A 87 4.31 17.10 9.31
CA TYR A 87 3.65 15.80 9.27
C TYR A 87 4.50 14.68 9.86
N GLN A 88 3.83 13.62 10.34
CA GLN A 88 4.50 12.46 10.88
C GLN A 88 5.25 11.71 9.78
N THR A 89 6.55 11.55 9.93
CA THR A 89 7.36 10.74 9.01
C THR A 89 7.12 9.25 9.24
N ALA A 90 7.09 8.47 8.17
CA ALA A 90 7.05 7.01 8.27
C ALA A 90 8.43 6.48 8.64
N ASN A 91 8.48 5.52 9.58
CA ASN A 91 9.72 4.85 9.98
C ASN A 91 9.98 3.66 9.05
N ASP A 92 11.20 3.57 8.52
CA ASP A 92 11.65 2.50 7.62
C ASP A 92 10.62 2.11 6.52
N PRO A 93 10.19 3.10 5.70
CA PRO A 93 9.12 2.90 4.72
C PRO A 93 9.54 1.94 3.59
N GLU A 94 8.93 0.76 3.52
CA GLU A 94 9.13 -0.19 2.42
C GLU A 94 7.97 -0.14 1.41
N PRO A 95 8.17 0.40 0.19
CA PRO A 95 7.15 0.39 -0.84
C PRO A 95 6.91 -1.03 -1.35
N LEU A 96 5.66 -1.46 -1.31
CA LEU A 96 5.28 -2.78 -1.82
C LEU A 96 5.08 -2.75 -3.34
N THR A 97 5.30 -3.89 -4.01
CA THR A 97 5.21 -3.97 -5.47
C THR A 97 3.78 -3.77 -5.99
N ALA A 98 3.67 -3.18 -7.18
CA ALA A 98 2.44 -3.08 -7.95
C ALA A 98 2.46 -4.08 -9.13
N PRO A 99 1.29 -4.46 -9.67
CA PRO A 99 1.23 -5.17 -10.95
C PRO A 99 1.87 -4.35 -12.06
N GLY A 100 2.60 -5.01 -12.98
CA GLY A 100 3.34 -4.31 -14.04
C GLY A 100 2.48 -3.55 -15.06
N TRP A 101 1.16 -3.70 -15.05
CA TRP A 101 0.24 -2.89 -15.87
C TRP A 101 -0.12 -1.55 -15.21
N PHE A 102 0.21 -1.34 -13.94
CA PHE A 102 0.02 -0.08 -13.23
C PHE A 102 1.33 0.73 -13.27
N GLU A 103 1.59 1.34 -14.42
CA GLU A 103 2.89 1.90 -14.80
C GLU A 103 3.33 3.12 -13.97
N CYS A 104 2.41 3.79 -13.27
CA CYS A 104 2.74 5.00 -12.52
C CYS A 104 3.38 4.74 -11.14
N TYR A 105 3.55 3.47 -10.73
CA TYR A 105 4.11 3.10 -9.44
C TYR A 105 5.23 2.07 -9.63
N ASP A 106 6.47 2.49 -9.41
CA ASP A 106 7.64 1.61 -9.40
C ASP A 106 8.22 1.53 -7.97
N ALA A 107 8.03 0.39 -7.32
CA ALA A 107 8.50 0.19 -5.94
C ALA A 107 10.03 0.28 -5.81
N ILE A 108 10.79 -0.12 -6.82
CA ILE A 108 12.25 -0.10 -6.80
C ILE A 108 12.74 1.34 -6.91
N GLU A 109 12.17 2.13 -7.82
CA GLU A 109 12.50 3.55 -7.94
C GLU A 109 12.13 4.33 -6.67
N ILE A 110 10.95 4.07 -6.10
CA ILE A 110 10.52 4.70 -4.85
C ILE A 110 11.48 4.33 -3.71
N ALA A 111 11.83 3.05 -3.55
CA ALA A 111 12.76 2.60 -2.51
C ALA A 111 14.14 3.27 -2.65
N ASN A 112 14.67 3.35 -3.87
CA ASN A 112 15.93 4.03 -4.15
C ASN A 112 15.84 5.54 -3.84
N ALA A 113 14.72 6.19 -4.18
CA ALA A 113 14.51 7.61 -3.89
C ALA A 113 14.46 7.86 -2.37
N LEU A 114 13.78 7.00 -1.61
CA LEU A 114 13.75 7.05 -0.14
C LEU A 114 15.15 6.85 0.45
N GLN A 115 15.89 5.84 -0.02
CA GLN A 115 17.24 5.54 0.48
C GLN A 115 18.25 6.66 0.19
N THR A 116 18.12 7.34 -0.94
CA THR A 116 19.01 8.43 -1.35
C THR A 116 18.58 9.80 -0.85
N GLY A 117 17.45 9.90 -0.13
CA GLY A 117 16.89 11.17 0.36
C GLY A 117 16.26 12.05 -0.73
N GLN A 118 16.03 11.49 -1.92
CA GLN A 118 15.29 12.15 -3.01
C GLN A 118 13.77 12.09 -2.80
N ALA A 119 13.31 11.25 -1.87
CA ALA A 119 11.94 11.21 -1.39
C ALA A 119 11.89 11.10 0.13
N GLN A 120 10.79 11.57 0.71
CA GLN A 120 10.46 11.39 2.12
C GLN A 120 9.09 10.72 2.22
N ALA A 121 8.96 9.74 3.10
CA ALA A 121 7.68 9.12 3.41
C ALA A 121 7.09 9.66 4.72
N PHE A 122 5.76 9.73 4.72
CA PHE A 122 4.93 10.26 5.78
C PHE A 122 3.79 9.28 6.07
N ILE A 123 3.27 9.34 7.28
CA ILE A 123 2.05 8.64 7.66
C ILE A 123 0.86 9.40 7.07
N GLY A 124 0.16 8.75 6.15
CA GLY A 124 -1.08 9.25 5.57
C GLY A 124 -2.25 9.11 6.54
N ALA A 125 -2.41 7.92 7.09
CA ALA A 125 -3.40 7.60 8.10
C ALA A 125 -2.99 6.32 8.83
N LYS A 126 -3.20 6.26 10.14
CA LYS A 126 -2.94 5.06 10.93
C LYS A 126 -4.15 4.13 10.95
N ASN A 127 -3.91 2.83 10.95
CA ASN A 127 -4.93 1.80 11.14
C ASN A 127 -6.17 1.95 10.25
N ILE A 128 -5.96 2.32 8.97
CA ILE A 128 -7.03 2.35 7.96
C ILE A 128 -7.70 0.99 7.77
N HIS A 129 -6.94 -0.07 8.03
CA HIS A 129 -7.41 -1.36 8.45
C HIS A 129 -6.67 -1.73 9.74
N PHE A 130 -7.20 -2.71 10.49
CA PHE A 130 -6.53 -3.19 11.69
C PHE A 130 -5.10 -3.65 11.37
N GLY A 131 -4.10 -2.99 11.94
CA GLY A 131 -2.68 -3.29 11.69
C GLY A 131 -2.13 -2.78 10.35
N VAL A 132 -2.80 -1.83 9.70
CA VAL A 132 -2.42 -1.32 8.38
C VAL A 132 -2.45 0.20 8.35
N ASP A 133 -1.32 0.80 8.01
CA ASP A 133 -1.20 2.23 7.80
C ASP A 133 -1.21 2.57 6.31
N ARG A 134 -1.67 3.77 5.99
CA ARG A 134 -1.44 4.38 4.68
C ARG A 134 -0.16 5.19 4.76
N ILE A 135 0.78 4.91 3.88
CA ILE A 135 2.03 5.63 3.73
C ILE A 135 1.96 6.48 2.47
N VAL A 136 2.44 7.72 2.57
CA VAL A 136 2.51 8.67 1.46
C VAL A 136 3.96 9.12 1.32
N ALA A 137 4.58 8.86 0.18
CA ALA A 137 5.89 9.39 -0.15
C ALA A 137 5.77 10.54 -1.14
N VAL A 138 6.59 11.57 -0.94
CA VAL A 138 6.71 12.72 -1.85
C VAL A 138 8.19 12.89 -2.19
N THR A 139 8.49 13.00 -3.48
CA THR A 139 9.83 13.27 -3.99
C THR A 139 10.14 14.77 -3.99
N GLN A 140 11.41 15.13 -4.14
CA GLN A 140 11.83 16.54 -4.26
C GLN A 140 11.28 17.24 -5.51
N ASP A 141 10.91 16.49 -6.55
CA ASP A 141 10.33 17.00 -7.80
C ASP A 141 8.79 16.94 -7.84
N GLY A 142 8.13 16.67 -6.71
CA GLY A 142 6.68 16.75 -6.58
C GLY A 142 5.92 15.50 -7.04
N LYS A 143 6.60 14.38 -7.31
CA LYS A 143 5.97 13.09 -7.53
C LYS A 143 5.56 12.46 -6.21
N GLY A 144 4.31 12.04 -6.13
CA GLY A 144 3.70 11.45 -4.96
C GLY A 144 3.36 9.99 -5.17
N TYR A 145 3.57 9.17 -4.14
CA TYR A 145 3.24 7.75 -4.15
C TYR A 145 2.53 7.38 -2.86
N VAL A 146 1.57 6.47 -2.94
CA VAL A 146 0.83 5.98 -1.77
C VAL A 146 0.80 4.47 -1.80
N TRP A 147 1.04 3.85 -0.66
CA TRP A 147 0.80 2.44 -0.46
C TRP A 147 0.28 2.17 0.95
N HIS A 148 -0.33 1.01 1.12
CA HIS A 148 -0.68 0.51 2.44
C HIS A 148 0.42 -0.43 2.93
N ALA A 149 0.83 -0.27 4.19
CA ALA A 149 1.87 -1.07 4.83
C ALA A 149 1.34 -1.65 6.14
N LEU A 150 1.80 -2.84 6.50
CA LEU A 150 1.55 -3.39 7.83
C LEU A 150 2.25 -2.51 8.86
N ASN A 151 1.59 -2.24 9.97
CA ASN A 151 2.19 -1.61 11.14
C ASN A 151 2.41 -2.66 12.24
N ASN A 152 3.17 -2.28 13.27
CA ASN A 152 3.45 -3.14 14.42
C ASN A 152 2.49 -2.87 15.58
N CYS A 153 1.26 -2.40 15.31
CA CYS A 153 0.29 -2.26 16.38
C CYS A 153 0.04 -3.63 17.00
N GLY A 154 -0.07 -3.67 18.33
CA GLY A 154 -0.28 -4.92 19.06
C GLY A 154 0.93 -5.86 19.10
N GLU A 155 2.13 -5.38 18.71
CA GLU A 155 3.37 -6.11 18.90
C GLU A 155 3.57 -6.43 20.39
N LYS A 156 3.87 -7.69 20.69
CA LYS A 156 4.09 -8.18 22.05
C LYS A 156 5.47 -8.82 22.18
N ALA A 157 6.12 -8.59 23.31
CA ALA A 157 7.27 -9.36 23.75
C ALA A 157 6.89 -10.84 23.94
N TYR A 158 7.91 -11.69 24.06
CA TYR A 158 7.73 -13.13 24.26
C TYR A 158 6.89 -13.48 25.51
N ASP A 159 6.90 -12.60 26.52
CA ASP A 159 6.10 -12.76 27.75
C ASP A 159 4.65 -12.23 27.64
N GLY A 160 4.27 -11.70 26.47
CA GLY A 160 2.94 -11.16 26.20
C GLY A 160 2.77 -9.66 26.49
N THR A 161 3.82 -8.97 26.95
CA THR A 161 3.80 -7.51 27.18
C THR A 161 3.73 -6.76 25.85
N VAL A 162 2.83 -5.79 25.72
CA VAL A 162 2.78 -4.92 24.52
C VAL A 162 4.05 -4.06 24.47
N VAL A 163 4.80 -4.13 23.37
CA VAL A 163 6.06 -3.39 23.17
C VAL A 163 5.96 -2.31 22.08
N GLY A 164 4.86 -2.30 21.32
CA GLY A 164 4.57 -1.31 20.28
C GLY A 164 3.36 -0.43 20.60
N GLU A 165 2.86 0.25 19.57
CA GLU A 165 1.58 0.97 19.67
C GLU A 165 0.44 -0.02 19.92
N GLU A 166 -0.53 0.36 20.75
CA GLU A 166 -1.73 -0.46 20.94
C GLU A 166 -2.61 -0.36 19.68
N CYS A 167 -3.05 -1.50 19.14
CA CYS A 167 -4.01 -1.46 18.04
C CYS A 167 -5.33 -0.86 18.52
N PRO A 168 -6.06 -0.13 17.65
CA PRO A 168 -7.44 0.24 17.94
C PRO A 168 -8.26 -1.02 18.22
N GLN A 169 -9.24 -0.91 19.12
CA GLN A 169 -10.15 -2.02 19.39
C GLN A 169 -10.81 -2.44 18.08
N GLN A 170 -10.74 -3.73 17.74
CA GLN A 170 -11.53 -4.24 16.63
C GLN A 170 -13.00 -3.98 16.96
N PRO A 171 -13.80 -3.44 16.01
CA PRO A 171 -15.24 -3.40 16.21
C PRO A 171 -15.69 -4.82 16.52
N GLU A 172 -16.44 -5.00 17.61
CA GLU A 172 -16.97 -6.32 17.97
C GLU A 172 -17.65 -6.89 16.72
N THR A 173 -17.23 -8.06 16.26
CA THR A 173 -17.93 -8.77 15.20
C THR A 173 -19.34 -9.02 15.72
N GLY A 174 -20.27 -8.15 15.32
CA GLY A 174 -21.69 -8.30 15.56
C GLY A 174 -22.13 -9.67 15.07
N GLN A 175 -22.89 -10.34 15.92
CA GLN A 175 -23.48 -11.67 15.76
C GLN A 175 -24.11 -11.93 14.39
#